data_AF-D3UJC1-F1
#
_entry.id   AF-D3UJC1-F1
#
_cell.length_a   1.000
_cell.length_b   1.000
_cell.length_c   1.000
_cell.angle_alpha   90.00
_cell.angle_beta   90.00
_cell.angle_gamma   90.00
#
_symmetry.space_group_name_H-M   'P 1'
#
loop_
_entity.id
_entity.type
_entity.pdbx_description
1 polymer ?
#
loop_
_entity_poly.entity_id
_entity_poly.type
_entity_poly.pdbx_seq_one_letter_code
_entity_poly.pdbx_strand_id
1 'polypeptide(L)'
;MRAHRLEGSKDCIVCRGKFKDYEAFLEFKSHFDEILKACDKQNPLVLVFDHCFPLENYFFGFLLKLRENDQWNIKIVTDDFRLIKSFEELHLSDKFEVLFKEVL
;
A
#
# COMPACT_ATOMS: atom_id res chain seq x y z
N MET A 1 -8.20 -8.21 -2.14
CA MET A 1 -8.07 -6.81 -1.69
C MET A 1 -8.59 -5.92 -2.81
N ARG A 2 -9.12 -4.74 -2.53
CA ARG A 2 -9.55 -3.78 -3.56
C ARG A 2 -8.81 -2.45 -3.37
N ALA A 3 -8.45 -1.79 -4.47
CA ALA A 3 -7.83 -0.47 -4.47
C ALA A 3 -8.69 0.55 -5.21
N HIS A 4 -8.71 1.78 -4.72
CA HIS A 4 -9.34 2.93 -5.38
C HIS A 4 -8.65 4.22 -4.95
N ARG A 5 -8.76 5.28 -5.76
CA ARG A 5 -8.28 6.61 -5.38
C ARG A 5 -9.23 7.24 -4.38
N LEU A 6 -8.69 7.96 -3.39
CA LEU A 6 -9.50 8.77 -2.50
C LEU A 6 -9.98 10.03 -3.24
N GLU A 7 -11.29 10.27 -3.23
CA GLU A 7 -11.86 11.47 -3.84
C GLU A 7 -11.28 12.75 -3.21
N GLY A 8 -10.96 13.74 -4.05
CA GLY A 8 -10.35 15.00 -3.61
C GLY A 8 -8.84 14.93 -3.31
N SER A 9 -8.22 13.74 -3.35
CA SER A 9 -6.77 13.58 -3.20
C SER A 9 -6.14 13.04 -4.49
N LYS A 10 -5.09 13.70 -4.97
CA LYS A 10 -4.45 13.31 -6.24
C LYS A 10 -3.65 12.01 -6.10
N ASP A 11 -2.91 11.86 -5.01
CA ASP A 11 -1.92 10.81 -4.86
C ASP A 11 -2.17 9.96 -3.62
N CYS A 12 -3.45 9.63 -3.39
CA CYS A 12 -3.89 8.77 -2.30
C CYS A 12 -4.71 7.59 -2.82
N ILE A 13 -4.26 6.38 -2.50
CA ILE A 13 -4.91 5.12 -2.85
C ILE A 13 -5.33 4.42 -1.57
N VAL A 14 -6.60 4.06 -1.48
CA VAL A 14 -7.17 3.29 -0.39
C VAL A 14 -7.30 1.83 -0.81
N CYS A 15 -6.60 0.98 -0.08
CA CYS A 15 -6.61 -0.47 -0.19
C CYS A 15 -7.45 -1.05 0.95
N ARG A 16 -8.42 -1.93 0.61
CA ARG A 16 -9.35 -2.53 1.56
C ARG A 16 -9.41 -4.05 1.50
N GLY A 17 -9.46 -4.66 2.68
CA GLY A 17 -9.60 -6.09 2.88
C GLY A 17 -8.35 -6.88 2.49
N LYS A 18 -8.52 -8.18 2.21
CA LYS A 18 -7.42 -9.16 2.06
C LYS A 18 -7.45 -9.86 0.72
N PHE A 19 -6.32 -10.46 0.33
CA PHE A 19 -6.30 -11.39 -0.82
C PHE A 19 -6.92 -12.72 -0.42
N LYS A 20 -7.66 -13.33 -1.34
CA LYS A 20 -8.20 -14.68 -1.15
C LYS A 20 -7.12 -15.73 -1.47
N ASP A 21 -6.38 -15.47 -2.53
CA ASP A 21 -5.36 -16.32 -3.12
C ASP A 21 -4.41 -15.44 -3.98
N TYR A 22 -3.41 -16.08 -4.58
CA TYR A 22 -2.42 -15.39 -5.41
C TYR A 22 -3.02 -14.85 -6.72
N GLU A 23 -4.02 -15.51 -7.30
CA GLU A 23 -4.70 -15.02 -8.50
C GLU A 23 -5.41 -13.69 -8.23
N ALA A 24 -6.12 -13.58 -7.10
CA ALA A 24 -6.72 -12.33 -6.66
C ALA A 24 -5.69 -11.21 -6.43
N PHE A 25 -4.45 -11.56 -6.09
CA PHE A 25 -3.35 -10.59 -6.02
C PHE A 25 -2.88 -10.14 -7.40
N LEU A 26 -2.78 -11.03 -8.39
CA LEU A 26 -2.42 -10.65 -9.76
C LEU A 26 -3.44 -9.71 -10.39
N GLU A 27 -4.74 -9.99 -10.19
CA GLU A 27 -5.82 -9.11 -10.61
C GLU A 27 -5.74 -7.74 -9.94
N PHE A 28 -5.55 -7.72 -8.62
CA PHE A 28 -5.33 -6.49 -7.87
C PHE A 28 -4.15 -5.71 -8.42
N LYS A 29 -3.01 -6.37 -8.68
CA LYS A 29 -1.81 -5.72 -9.18
C LYS A 29 -2.07 -5.04 -10.52
N SER A 30 -2.73 -5.72 -11.45
CA SER A 30 -3.09 -5.13 -12.75
C SER A 30 -3.98 -3.89 -12.57
N HIS A 31 -4.98 -3.98 -11.70
CA HIS A 31 -5.88 -2.84 -11.41
C HIS A 31 -5.14 -1.68 -10.71
N PHE A 32 -4.25 -2.00 -9.77
CA PHE A 32 -3.44 -1.02 -9.06
C PHE A 32 -2.49 -0.28 -10.01
N ASP A 33 -1.85 -1.01 -10.95
CA ASP A 33 -0.99 -0.43 -11.97
C ASP A 33 -1.76 0.58 -12.86
N GLU A 34 -3.05 0.32 -13.17
CA GLU A 34 -3.90 1.30 -13.87
C GLU A 34 -4.21 2.53 -13.02
N ILE A 35 -4.47 2.36 -11.71
CA ILE A 35 -4.68 3.49 -10.79
C ILE A 35 -3.43 4.37 -10.73
N LEU A 36 -2.25 3.76 -10.64
CA LEU A 36 -0.97 4.47 -10.54
C LEU A 36 -0.71 5.40 -11.73
N LYS A 37 -1.19 5.07 -12.94
CA LYS A 37 -1.04 5.94 -14.13
C LYS A 37 -1.73 7.30 -13.95
N ALA A 38 -2.71 7.40 -13.06
CA ALA A 38 -3.41 8.64 -12.77
C ALA A 38 -2.81 9.42 -11.59
N CYS A 39 -1.76 8.90 -10.94
CA CYS A 39 -1.04 9.56 -9.85
C CYS A 39 0.18 10.32 -10.39
N ASP A 40 0.49 11.43 -9.74
CA ASP A 40 1.68 12.23 -10.00
C ASP A 40 2.83 11.75 -9.12
N LYS A 41 3.84 11.18 -9.77
CA LYS A 41 5.03 10.62 -9.12
C LYS A 41 5.92 11.68 -8.46
N GLN A 42 5.72 12.97 -8.75
CA GLN A 42 6.43 14.04 -8.06
C GLN A 42 5.96 14.23 -6.60
N ASN A 43 4.74 13.78 -6.29
CA ASN A 43 4.20 13.83 -4.94
C ASN A 43 4.39 12.48 -4.21
N PRO A 44 4.45 12.48 -2.88
CA PRO A 44 4.36 11.24 -2.12
C PRO A 44 3.04 10.51 -2.41
N LEU A 45 3.14 9.25 -2.80
CA LEU A 45 2.01 8.34 -2.92
C LEU A 45 1.61 7.85 -1.54
N VAL A 46 0.42 8.22 -1.10
CA VAL A 46 -0.16 7.76 0.17
C VAL A 46 -0.96 6.48 -0.08
N LEU A 47 -0.54 5.39 0.54
CA LEU A 47 -1.25 4.12 0.55
C LEU A 47 -1.94 3.94 1.88
N VAL A 48 -3.28 3.98 1.87
CA VAL A 48 -4.09 3.74 3.06
C VAL A 48 -4.51 2.27 3.06
N PHE A 49 -4.04 1.51 4.05
CA PHE A 49 -4.44 0.14 4.33
C PHE A 49 -5.56 0.15 5.38
N ASP A 50 -6.76 -0.23 4.95
CA ASP A 50 -7.98 -0.23 5.76
C ASP A 50 -8.46 -1.68 5.91
N HIS A 51 -8.30 -2.24 7.11
CA HIS A 51 -8.56 -3.64 7.44
C HIS A 51 -7.79 -4.64 6.56
N CYS A 52 -6.53 -4.34 6.25
CA CYS A 52 -5.69 -5.16 5.36
C CYS A 52 -4.82 -6.21 6.06
N PHE A 53 -4.68 -6.20 7.39
CA PHE A 53 -3.81 -7.17 8.08
C PHE A 53 -4.39 -8.59 8.10
N PRO A 54 -3.60 -9.65 7.84
CA PRO A 54 -2.18 -9.61 7.47
C PRO A 54 -1.98 -9.29 5.99
N LEU A 55 -0.85 -8.66 5.68
CA LEU A 55 -0.36 -8.58 4.30
C LEU A 55 0.45 -9.83 3.97
N GLU A 56 0.31 -10.28 2.74
CA GLU A 56 0.97 -11.47 2.22
C GLU A 56 2.40 -11.14 1.75
N ASN A 57 3.32 -12.09 1.85
CA ASN A 57 4.75 -11.85 1.51
C ASN A 57 4.96 -11.32 0.09
N TYR A 58 4.19 -11.82 -0.89
CA TYR A 58 4.25 -11.34 -2.26
C TYR A 58 3.81 -9.87 -2.39
N PHE A 59 2.95 -9.39 -1.49
CA PHE A 59 2.50 -8.02 -1.47
C PHE A 59 3.57 -7.08 -0.88
N PHE A 60 4.31 -7.51 0.15
CA PHE A 60 5.52 -6.79 0.58
C PHE A 60 6.56 -6.68 -0.53
N GLY A 61 6.78 -7.76 -1.29
CA GLY A 61 7.65 -7.74 -2.47
C GLY A 61 7.16 -6.75 -3.54
N PHE A 62 5.85 -6.66 -3.75
CA PHE A 62 5.27 -5.66 -4.64
C PHE A 62 5.51 -4.22 -4.16
N LEU A 63 5.29 -3.93 -2.88
CA LEU A 63 5.56 -2.61 -2.30
C LEU A 63 7.03 -2.21 -2.45
N LEU A 64 7.94 -3.15 -2.20
CA LEU A 64 9.37 -2.97 -2.40
C LEU A 64 9.72 -2.66 -3.86
N LYS A 65 9.14 -3.40 -4.81
CA LYS A 65 9.32 -3.12 -6.24
C LYS A 65 8.87 -1.70 -6.59
N LEU A 66 7.71 -1.26 -6.08
CA LEU A 66 7.22 0.10 -6.31
C LEU A 66 8.19 1.16 -5.74
N ARG A 67 8.73 0.92 -4.54
CA ARG A 67 9.64 1.84 -3.87
C ARG A 67 11.03 1.89 -4.52
N GLU A 68 11.65 0.73 -4.73
CA GLU A 68 13.06 0.59 -5.09
C GLU A 68 13.28 0.57 -6.61
N ASN A 69 12.42 -0.10 -7.36
CA ASN A 69 12.61 -0.22 -8.82
C ASN A 69 11.85 0.88 -9.54
N ASP A 70 10.60 1.09 -9.15
CA ASP A 70 9.77 2.11 -9.77
C ASP A 70 9.96 3.47 -9.11
N GLN A 71 10.75 3.62 -8.04
CA GLN A 71 11.10 4.93 -7.47
C GLN A 71 9.86 5.75 -7.03
N TRP A 72 8.81 5.09 -6.54
CA TRP A 72 7.69 5.80 -5.91
C TRP A 72 8.08 6.26 -4.50
N ASN A 73 7.68 7.49 -4.16
CA ASN A 73 7.80 7.98 -2.79
C ASN A 73 6.58 7.56 -1.97
N ILE A 74 6.64 6.40 -1.31
CA ILE A 74 5.48 5.78 -0.67
C ILE A 74 5.42 6.15 0.82
N LYS A 75 4.25 6.65 1.24
CA LYS A 75 3.84 6.74 2.64
C LYS A 75 2.71 5.76 2.89
N ILE A 76 2.76 5.04 4.00
CA ILE A 76 1.77 4.04 4.36
C ILE A 76 0.99 4.54 5.57
N VAL A 77 -0.32 4.45 5.49
CA VAL A 77 -1.24 4.74 6.60
C VAL A 77 -2.04 3.48 6.86
N THR A 78 -2.14 3.04 8.11
CA THR A 78 -2.85 1.81 8.48
C THR A 78 -3.72 2.02 9.71
N ASP A 79 -4.83 1.30 9.77
CA ASP A 79 -5.71 1.21 10.94
C ASP A 79 -5.34 0.04 11.89
N ASP A 80 -4.28 -0.70 11.56
CA ASP A 80 -3.85 -1.88 12.32
C ASP A 80 -2.38 -1.77 12.78
N PHE A 81 -2.16 -1.71 14.09
CA PHE A 81 -0.82 -1.69 14.71
C PHE A 81 0.01 -2.95 14.40
N ARG A 82 -0.63 -4.09 14.17
CA ARG A 82 0.09 -5.32 13.82
C ARG A 82 0.77 -5.17 12.47
N LEU A 83 0.21 -4.37 11.57
CA LEU A 83 0.84 -4.11 10.30
C LEU A 83 2.11 -3.28 10.45
N ILE A 84 2.11 -2.27 11.32
CA ILE A 84 3.30 -1.49 11.65
C ILE A 84 4.42 -2.42 12.15
N LYS A 85 4.09 -3.31 13.09
CA LYS A 85 5.05 -4.31 13.59
C LYS A 85 5.59 -5.22 12.48
N SER A 86 4.77 -5.63 11.52
CA SER A 86 5.25 -6.41 10.38
C SER A 86 6.30 -5.67 9.55
N PHE A 87 6.17 -4.34 9.36
CA PHE A 87 7.21 -3.56 8.69
C PHE A 87 8.49 -3.47 9.52
N GLU A 88 8.39 -3.34 10.85
CA GLU A 88 9.54 -3.33 11.76
C GLU A 88 10.28 -4.68 11.78
N GLU A 89 9.54 -5.78 11.93
CA GLU A 89 10.07 -7.15 11.97
C GLU A 89 10.74 -7.56 10.65
N LEU A 90 10.24 -7.05 9.52
CA LEU A 90 10.84 -7.26 8.21
C LEU A 90 11.96 -6.28 7.88
N HIS A 91 12.33 -5.38 8.82
CA HIS A 91 13.33 -4.33 8.62
C HIS A 91 13.02 -3.45 7.39
N LEU A 92 11.75 -3.07 7.23
CA LEU A 92 11.27 -2.20 6.16
C LEU A 92 11.00 -0.76 6.60
N SER A 93 11.16 -0.47 7.90
CA SER A 93 10.90 0.86 8.47
C SER A 93 11.88 1.95 8.01
N ASP A 94 13.03 1.58 7.45
CA ASP A 94 13.97 2.50 6.79
C ASP A 94 13.52 2.88 5.37
N LYS A 95 12.69 2.04 4.73
CA LYS A 95 12.22 2.21 3.35
C LYS A 95 10.86 2.90 3.27
N PHE A 96 9.99 2.63 4.23
CA PHE A 96 8.61 3.11 4.26
C PHE A 96 8.32 3.90 5.54
N GLU A 97 7.75 5.09 5.38
CA GLU A 97 7.11 5.80 6.48
C GLU A 97 5.74 5.16 6.72
N VAL A 98 5.56 4.50 7.87
CA VAL A 98 4.30 3.82 8.23
C VAL A 98 3.66 4.54 9.41
N LEU A 99 2.44 5.05 9.22
CA LEU A 99 1.70 5.82 10.20
C LEU A 99 0.44 5.07 10.63
N PHE A 100 0.15 5.10 11.93
CA PHE A 100 -1.13 4.64 12.45
C PHE A 100 -2.18 5.74 12.26
N LYS A 101 -3.34 5.39 11.73
CA LYS A 101 -4.51 6.26 11.71
C LYS A 101 -5.34 5.98 12.96
N GLU A 102 -5.33 6.89 13.92
CA GLU A 102 -6.41 6.94 14.91
C GLU A 102 -7.70 7.31 14.19
N VAL A 103 -8.75 6.54 14.44
CA VAL A 103 -10.08 6.72 13.84
C VAL A 103 -10.55 8.16 14.11
N LEU A 104 -10.84 8.91 13.04
CA LEU A 104 -11.60 10.16 13.09
C LEU A 104 -13.08 9.85 13.27
#